data_AF-A0A2D4LH34-F1
#
_entry.id   AF-A0A2D4LH34-F1
#
_cell.length_a   1.000
_cell.length_b   1.000
_cell.length_c   1.000
_cell.angle_alpha   90.00
_cell.angle_beta   90.00
_cell.angle_gamma   90.00
#
_symmetry.space_group_name_H-M   'P 1'
#
loop_
_entity.id
_entity.type
_entity.pdbx_description
1 polymer ?
#
loop_
_entity_poly.entity_id
_entity_poly.type
_entity_poly.pdbx_seq_one_letter_code
_entity_poly.pdbx_strand_id
1 'polypeptide(L)'
;MCWAHSPLWCQVKELGAAVYNCSCLAQDLGKMFEVYWTLGLPNATIPSPWPANYSTTYNKETPLELKLNGTEAAVYFSSAPPALCAPGRTDDLQSLLSVIEGAQEFVYVAVMSYLPTMEFSHPRRFWPAIDDHFRKVAYEKRVHLRLLVGCWKHSKPNMFPFLRSLAALQDNRTHYSLEVRLFVVPANETQAKIPYARVNHSKFMVTDKVAYIGTSNWSGDYFLHTAGSALVVAQGSAGDRRTLREQLQRIFERDWNSRYSRPLDAQGPWETLCSAR
;
A
#
# COMPACT_ATOMS: atom_id res chain seq x y z
N MET A 1 3.91 -0.10 -18.89
CA MET A 1 4.78 1.01 -18.45
C MET A 1 5.03 1.93 -19.65
N CYS A 2 4.60 3.19 -19.58
CA CYS A 2 4.95 4.16 -20.62
C CYS A 2 6.34 4.72 -20.33
N TRP A 3 7.32 4.40 -21.17
CA TRP A 3 8.66 4.97 -21.12
C TRP A 3 8.66 6.37 -21.74
N ALA A 4 9.44 7.27 -21.15
CA ALA A 4 9.54 8.67 -21.54
C ALA A 4 10.18 8.79 -22.93
N HIS A 5 9.47 9.43 -23.88
CA HIS A 5 9.93 10.34 -24.95
C HIS A 5 8.80 10.64 -25.96
N SER A 6 7.60 10.98 -25.48
CA SER A 6 6.48 11.49 -26.30
C SER A 6 5.47 12.22 -25.40
N PRO A 7 4.72 13.21 -25.90
CA PRO A 7 3.82 14.02 -25.07
C PRO A 7 2.86 13.10 -24.34
N LEU A 8 2.88 13.13 -23.01
CA LEU A 8 2.27 12.10 -22.15
C LEU A 8 0.74 12.19 -22.16
N TRP A 9 0.10 11.39 -23.00
CA TRP A 9 -1.36 11.30 -23.08
C TRP A 9 -2.02 10.47 -21.96
N CYS A 10 -1.31 9.62 -21.21
CA CYS A 10 -1.88 8.90 -20.05
C CYS A 10 -0.88 8.81 -18.89
N GLN A 11 -0.96 9.69 -17.89
CA GLN A 11 -0.15 9.56 -16.67
C GLN A 11 -0.93 8.81 -15.59
N VAL A 12 -0.67 7.51 -15.45
CA VAL A 12 -0.93 6.74 -14.23
C VAL A 12 0.41 6.59 -13.53
N LYS A 13 0.52 7.08 -12.31
CA LYS A 13 1.73 6.91 -11.50
C LYS A 13 1.61 5.60 -10.73
N GLU A 14 2.53 4.68 -11.00
CA GLU A 14 2.68 3.42 -10.30
C GLU A 14 4.03 3.34 -9.60
N LEU A 15 4.14 2.37 -8.68
CA LEU A 15 5.39 1.97 -8.07
C LEU A 15 5.60 0.48 -8.32
N GLY A 16 6.84 0.08 -8.60
CA GLY A 16 7.23 -1.32 -8.67
C GLY A 16 8.63 -1.52 -8.10
N ALA A 17 8.94 -2.76 -7.76
CA ALA A 17 10.27 -3.19 -7.38
C ALA A 17 10.84 -4.14 -8.44
N ALA A 18 12.13 -4.00 -8.73
CA ALA A 18 12.88 -4.93 -9.57
C ALA A 18 13.98 -5.57 -8.73
N VAL A 19 13.98 -6.90 -8.66
CA VAL A 19 15.00 -7.68 -7.96
C VAL A 19 15.72 -8.53 -8.99
N TYR A 20 17.04 -8.46 -9.01
CA TYR A 20 17.88 -9.15 -9.97
C TYR A 20 18.68 -10.26 -9.28
N ASN A 21 18.98 -11.33 -10.03
CA ASN A 21 19.83 -12.44 -9.58
C ASN A 21 19.37 -13.10 -8.27
N CYS A 22 18.07 -13.21 -8.06
CA CYS A 22 17.49 -13.81 -6.85
C CYS A 22 16.49 -14.91 -7.22
N SER A 23 17.02 -16.10 -7.54
CA SER A 23 16.20 -17.25 -7.96
C SER A 23 15.24 -17.72 -6.87
N CYS A 24 15.65 -17.70 -5.60
CA CYS A 24 14.81 -18.08 -4.46
C CYS A 24 13.55 -17.20 -4.34
N LEU A 25 13.71 -15.87 -4.43
CA LEU A 25 12.59 -14.95 -4.37
C LEU A 25 11.69 -15.08 -5.61
N ALA A 26 12.28 -15.26 -6.80
CA ALA A 26 11.53 -15.48 -8.03
C ALA A 26 10.72 -16.78 -8.00
N GLN A 27 11.28 -17.87 -7.47
CA GLN A 27 10.58 -19.14 -7.30
C GLN A 27 9.43 -19.03 -6.29
N ASP A 28 9.65 -18.31 -5.18
CA ASP A 28 8.61 -18.12 -4.18
C ASP A 28 7.43 -17.28 -4.71
N LEU A 29 7.73 -16.20 -5.44
CA LEU A 29 6.71 -15.40 -6.14
C LEU A 29 6.00 -16.23 -7.21
N GLY A 30 6.73 -17.08 -7.93
CA GLY A 30 6.20 -17.99 -8.93
C GLY A 30 5.07 -18.86 -8.41
N LYS A 31 5.17 -19.37 -7.17
CA LYS A 31 4.10 -20.15 -6.53
C LYS A 31 2.78 -19.37 -6.42
N MET A 32 2.84 -18.05 -6.19
CA MET A 32 1.65 -17.20 -6.15
C MET A 32 1.00 -17.04 -7.53
N PHE A 33 1.83 -16.89 -8.58
CA PHE A 33 1.32 -16.87 -9.96
C PHE A 33 0.68 -18.21 -10.35
N GLU A 34 1.27 -19.34 -9.95
CA GLU A 34 0.70 -20.67 -10.22
C GLU A 34 -0.64 -20.89 -9.51
N VAL A 35 -0.84 -20.33 -8.30
CA VAL A 35 -2.16 -20.29 -7.64
C VAL A 35 -3.19 -19.60 -8.54
N TYR A 36 -2.87 -18.41 -9.06
CA TYR A 36 -3.78 -17.67 -9.94
C TYR A 36 -4.01 -18.38 -11.27
N TRP A 37 -2.97 -18.98 -11.85
CA TRP A 37 -3.08 -19.72 -13.11
C TRP A 37 -3.97 -20.94 -12.98
N THR A 38 -3.84 -21.67 -11.87
CA THR A 38 -4.67 -22.85 -11.56
C THR A 38 -6.14 -22.47 -11.39
N LEU A 39 -6.41 -21.35 -10.71
CA LEU A 39 -7.77 -20.84 -10.52
C LEU A 39 -8.37 -20.16 -11.76
N GLY A 40 -7.53 -19.85 -12.75
CA GLY A 40 -7.97 -19.36 -14.05
C GLY A 40 -8.55 -20.46 -14.96
N LEU A 41 -8.42 -21.73 -14.60
CA LEU A 41 -8.94 -22.85 -15.38
C LEU A 41 -10.49 -22.95 -15.28
N PRO A 42 -11.17 -23.45 -16.32
CA PRO A 42 -12.61 -23.67 -16.26
C PRO A 42 -13.00 -24.60 -15.10
N ASN A 43 -14.04 -24.21 -14.35
CA ASN A 43 -14.56 -24.94 -13.18
C ASN A 43 -13.55 -25.15 -12.04
N ALA A 44 -12.47 -24.38 -11.99
CA ALA A 44 -11.55 -24.43 -10.86
C ALA A 44 -12.25 -24.01 -9.56
N THR A 45 -11.96 -24.74 -8.49
CA THR A 45 -12.38 -24.41 -7.14
C THR A 45 -11.15 -24.17 -6.28
N ILE A 46 -11.30 -23.37 -5.22
CA ILE A 46 -10.23 -23.15 -4.25
C ILE A 46 -10.01 -24.46 -3.48
N PRO A 47 -8.82 -25.10 -3.57
CA PRO A 47 -8.55 -26.33 -2.85
C PRO A 47 -8.52 -26.09 -1.34
N SER A 48 -8.97 -27.08 -0.57
CA SER A 48 -8.88 -27.06 0.90
C SER A 48 -8.49 -28.44 1.42
N PRO A 49 -7.24 -28.65 1.88
CA PRO A 49 -6.13 -27.69 1.88
C PRO A 49 -5.52 -27.45 0.48
N TRP A 50 -4.77 -26.37 0.32
CA TRP A 50 -3.94 -26.15 -0.87
C TRP A 50 -2.86 -27.23 -1.00
N PRO A 51 -2.58 -27.73 -2.23
CA PRO A 51 -1.51 -28.69 -2.46
C PRO A 51 -0.11 -28.17 -2.07
N ALA A 52 0.77 -29.07 -1.65
CA ALA A 52 2.07 -28.74 -1.07
C ALA A 52 3.04 -28.01 -2.02
N ASN A 53 2.86 -28.11 -3.34
CA ASN A 53 3.67 -27.40 -4.33
C ASN A 53 3.48 -25.88 -4.29
N TYR A 54 2.35 -25.39 -3.78
CA TYR A 54 2.09 -23.95 -3.59
C TYR A 54 2.59 -23.42 -2.24
N SER A 55 2.94 -24.30 -1.30
CA SER A 55 3.37 -23.94 0.04
C SER A 55 4.71 -23.21 0.05
N THR A 56 4.94 -22.39 1.06
CA THR A 56 6.23 -21.71 1.28
C THR A 56 6.69 -21.81 2.73
N THR A 57 8.00 -21.76 2.94
CA THR A 57 8.61 -21.58 4.27
C THR A 57 8.87 -20.12 4.59
N TYR A 58 8.68 -19.21 3.62
CA TYR A 58 8.97 -17.79 3.77
C TYR A 58 7.71 -17.01 4.16
N ASN A 59 7.75 -16.39 5.33
CA ASN A 59 6.63 -15.65 5.91
C ASN A 59 7.13 -14.60 6.89
N LYS A 60 6.20 -13.91 7.57
CA LYS A 60 6.57 -12.87 8.54
C LYS A 60 7.37 -13.40 9.75
N GLU A 61 7.20 -14.67 10.15
CA GLU A 61 7.95 -15.29 11.26
C GLU A 61 9.31 -15.82 10.80
N THR A 62 9.37 -16.41 9.62
CA THR A 62 10.57 -17.00 9.02
C THR A 62 10.81 -16.40 7.63
N PRO A 63 11.20 -15.12 7.53
CA PRO A 63 11.42 -14.46 6.25
C PRO A 63 12.65 -15.05 5.54
N LEU A 64 12.70 -14.86 4.21
CA LEU A 64 13.88 -15.20 3.42
C LEU A 64 14.98 -14.17 3.70
N GLU A 65 16.05 -14.61 4.36
CA GLU A 65 17.25 -13.82 4.60
C GLU A 65 18.14 -13.79 3.35
N LEU A 66 18.42 -12.60 2.83
CA LEU A 66 19.25 -12.39 1.64
C LEU A 66 19.87 -10.98 1.63
N LYS A 67 20.68 -10.67 0.62
CA LYS A 67 21.19 -9.31 0.39
C LYS A 67 20.46 -8.62 -0.74
N LEU A 68 19.80 -7.49 -0.44
CA LEU A 68 19.33 -6.54 -1.46
C LEU A 68 20.24 -5.33 -1.46
N ASN A 69 20.75 -4.90 -2.63
CA ASN A 69 21.71 -3.80 -2.76
C ASN A 69 22.96 -3.96 -1.88
N GLY A 70 23.38 -5.21 -1.65
CA GLY A 70 24.56 -5.54 -0.84
C GLY A 70 24.35 -5.35 0.67
N THR A 71 23.11 -5.27 1.14
CA THR A 71 22.75 -5.08 2.56
C THR A 71 21.80 -6.19 2.98
N GLU A 72 21.99 -6.75 4.17
CA GLU A 72 21.13 -7.82 4.69
C GLU A 72 19.66 -7.39 4.72
N ALA A 73 18.78 -8.32 4.38
CA ALA A 73 17.36 -8.09 4.23
C ALA A 73 16.60 -9.37 4.57
N ALA A 74 15.55 -9.19 5.38
CA ALA A 74 14.52 -10.19 5.59
C ALA A 74 13.35 -9.89 4.64
N VAL A 75 13.04 -10.82 3.74
CA VAL A 75 12.08 -10.60 2.65
C VAL A 75 11.03 -11.70 2.63
N TYR A 76 9.78 -11.35 2.41
CA TYR A 76 8.73 -12.33 2.10
C TYR A 76 7.63 -11.69 1.26
N PHE A 77 6.82 -12.54 0.62
CA PHE A 77 5.58 -12.11 -0.02
C PHE A 77 4.38 -12.51 0.83
N SER A 78 3.38 -11.64 0.88
CA SER A 78 2.06 -11.90 1.46
C SER A 78 0.98 -11.99 0.37
N SER A 79 -0.12 -12.66 0.68
CA SER A 79 -1.21 -12.93 -0.27
C SER A 79 -2.58 -12.56 0.31
N ALA A 80 -3.48 -12.11 -0.54
CA ALA A 80 -4.90 -11.92 -0.25
C ALA A 80 -5.75 -12.56 -1.35
N PRO A 81 -7.00 -12.95 -1.04
CA PRO A 81 -7.57 -13.08 0.31
C PRO A 81 -7.00 -14.29 1.08
N PRO A 82 -7.35 -14.49 2.36
CA PRO A 82 -6.95 -15.67 3.14
C PRO A 82 -7.20 -17.00 2.42
N ALA A 83 -8.28 -17.09 1.63
CA ALA A 83 -8.60 -18.29 0.84
C ALA A 83 -7.55 -18.62 -0.24
N LEU A 84 -6.77 -17.63 -0.69
CA LEU A 84 -5.67 -17.78 -1.65
C LEU A 84 -4.29 -17.86 -0.98
N CYS A 85 -4.25 -18.04 0.35
CA CYS A 85 -3.02 -18.28 1.08
C CYS A 85 -2.75 -19.79 1.16
N ALA A 86 -1.82 -20.27 0.34
CA ALA A 86 -1.28 -21.63 0.48
C ALA A 86 -0.53 -21.79 1.82
N PRO A 87 -0.38 -23.01 2.36
CA PRO A 87 0.29 -23.27 3.63
C PRO A 87 1.63 -22.54 3.77
N GLY A 88 1.78 -21.87 4.91
CA GLY A 88 2.97 -21.10 5.26
C GLY A 88 3.04 -19.70 4.66
N ARG A 89 2.16 -19.31 3.72
CA ARG A 89 2.09 -17.92 3.24
C ARG A 89 1.39 -17.02 4.26
N THR A 90 1.95 -15.86 4.55
CA THR A 90 1.28 -14.87 5.41
C THR A 90 0.13 -14.18 4.67
N ASP A 91 -0.99 -14.04 5.36
CA ASP A 91 -2.10 -13.19 4.92
C ASP A 91 -1.66 -11.72 4.80
N ASP A 92 -2.13 -11.04 3.74
CA ASP A 92 -1.68 -9.69 3.41
C ASP A 92 -2.16 -8.63 4.40
N LEU A 93 -3.39 -8.76 4.91
CA LEU A 93 -3.86 -7.89 5.98
C LEU A 93 -3.00 -8.07 7.23
N GLN A 94 -2.75 -9.31 7.64
CA GLN A 94 -1.91 -9.59 8.79
C GLN A 94 -0.50 -9.01 8.62
N SER A 95 0.07 -9.08 7.42
CA SER A 95 1.37 -8.49 7.10
C SER A 95 1.32 -6.97 7.25
N LEU A 96 0.37 -6.31 6.60
CA LEU A 96 0.19 -4.86 6.67
C LEU A 96 0.00 -4.36 8.11
N LEU A 97 -0.87 -5.01 8.89
CA LEU A 97 -1.13 -4.62 10.29
C LEU A 97 0.12 -4.83 11.15
N SER A 98 0.86 -5.92 10.95
CA SER A 98 2.10 -6.18 11.68
C SER A 98 3.21 -5.17 11.38
N VAL A 99 3.28 -4.66 10.15
CA VAL A 99 4.23 -3.59 9.78
C VAL A 99 3.87 -2.26 10.45
N ILE A 100 2.58 -1.89 10.51
CA ILE A 100 2.12 -0.71 11.25
C ILE A 100 2.47 -0.86 12.73
N GLU A 101 2.10 -2.00 13.33
CA GLU A 101 2.33 -2.30 14.74
C GLU A 101 3.83 -2.34 15.09
N GLY A 102 4.70 -2.82 14.18
CA GLY A 102 6.13 -2.95 14.41
C GLY A 102 6.94 -1.64 14.33
N ALA A 103 6.34 -0.57 13.78
CA ALA A 103 6.99 0.73 13.66
C ALA A 103 7.26 1.37 15.02
N GLN A 104 8.36 2.12 15.11
CA GLN A 104 8.75 2.83 16.33
C GLN A 104 8.87 4.34 16.15
N GLU A 105 9.21 4.81 14.95
CA GLU A 105 9.43 6.23 14.73
C GLU A 105 8.38 6.83 13.80
N PHE A 106 8.14 6.20 12.65
CA PHE A 106 7.17 6.72 11.69
C PHE A 106 6.53 5.61 10.85
N VAL A 107 5.36 5.94 10.31
CA VAL A 107 4.63 5.14 9.32
C VAL A 107 4.17 6.07 8.21
N TYR A 108 4.74 5.91 7.03
CA TYR A 108 4.44 6.71 5.84
C TYR A 108 3.73 5.85 4.81
N VAL A 109 2.53 6.27 4.40
CA VAL A 109 1.61 5.49 3.58
C VAL A 109 1.23 6.28 2.36
N ALA A 110 1.48 5.74 1.17
CA ALA A 110 0.97 6.29 -0.09
C ALA A 110 0.02 5.28 -0.73
N VAL A 111 -1.26 5.63 -0.81
CA VAL A 111 -2.31 4.76 -1.31
C VAL A 111 -3.25 5.54 -2.21
N MET A 112 -3.74 4.90 -3.27
CA MET A 112 -4.73 5.53 -4.16
C MET A 112 -6.08 5.78 -3.45
N SER A 113 -6.59 4.79 -2.72
CA SER A 113 -7.87 4.88 -2.00
C SER A 113 -7.74 4.28 -0.60
N TYR A 114 -8.29 4.97 0.40
CA TYR A 114 -8.36 4.53 1.79
C TYR A 114 -9.80 4.60 2.29
N LEU A 115 -10.38 3.47 2.70
CA LEU A 115 -11.75 3.38 3.18
C LEU A 115 -11.81 2.34 4.32
N PRO A 116 -12.08 2.73 5.58
CA PRO A 116 -12.27 1.78 6.69
C PRO A 116 -13.66 1.12 6.63
N THR A 117 -14.02 0.60 5.47
CA THR A 117 -15.31 -0.02 5.17
C THR A 117 -15.12 -1.18 4.20
N MET A 118 -16.15 -2.01 4.08
CA MET A 118 -16.31 -2.90 2.93
C MET A 118 -16.93 -2.08 1.79
N GLU A 119 -16.17 -1.86 0.71
CA GLU A 119 -16.55 -1.08 -0.47
C GLU A 119 -17.65 -1.77 -1.31
N PHE A 120 -17.67 -3.10 -1.38
CA PHE A 120 -18.57 -3.85 -2.26
C PHE A 120 -19.67 -4.62 -1.50
N SER A 121 -19.75 -4.47 -0.17
CA SER A 121 -20.74 -5.19 0.63
C SER A 121 -22.12 -4.53 0.60
N HIS A 122 -23.16 -5.35 0.46
CA HIS A 122 -24.56 -4.98 0.68
C HIS A 122 -25.18 -5.92 1.74
N PRO A 123 -25.67 -5.40 2.89
CA PRO A 123 -25.67 -3.99 3.31
C PRO A 123 -24.25 -3.43 3.55
N ARG A 124 -24.12 -2.10 3.59
CA ARG A 124 -22.83 -1.42 3.85
C ARG A 124 -22.28 -1.86 5.21
N ARG A 125 -20.97 -2.16 5.27
CA ARG A 125 -20.30 -2.59 6.51
C ARG A 125 -19.09 -1.71 6.82
N PHE A 126 -18.98 -1.34 8.10
CA PHE A 126 -17.79 -0.72 8.65
C PHE A 126 -16.71 -1.78 8.89
N TRP A 127 -15.45 -1.45 8.60
CA TRP A 127 -14.33 -2.36 8.73
C TRP A 127 -13.08 -1.55 9.16
N PRO A 128 -12.82 -1.42 10.47
CA PRO A 128 -11.85 -0.46 10.98
C PRO A 128 -10.42 -0.98 11.05
N ALA A 129 -10.12 -2.21 10.60
CA ALA A 129 -8.87 -2.89 10.96
C ALA A 129 -7.61 -2.03 10.80
N ILE A 130 -7.45 -1.33 9.67
CA ILE A 130 -6.30 -0.45 9.42
C ILE A 130 -6.42 0.88 10.18
N ASP A 131 -7.63 1.46 10.26
CA ASP A 131 -7.92 2.71 11.01
C ASP A 131 -7.57 2.55 12.49
N ASP A 132 -8.00 1.46 13.11
CA ASP A 132 -7.71 1.14 14.51
C ASP A 132 -6.21 1.04 14.75
N HIS A 133 -5.45 0.40 13.86
CA HIS A 133 -3.99 0.28 14.02
C HIS A 133 -3.28 1.61 13.85
N PHE A 134 -3.71 2.48 12.93
CA PHE A 134 -3.17 3.83 12.83
C PHE A 134 -3.41 4.63 14.11
N ARG A 135 -4.65 4.64 14.62
CA ARG A 135 -4.98 5.36 15.85
C ARG A 135 -4.22 4.80 17.05
N LYS A 136 -4.11 3.47 17.12
CA LYS A 136 -3.38 2.76 18.18
C LYS A 136 -1.91 3.16 18.20
N VAL A 137 -1.17 3.09 17.09
CA VAL A 137 0.26 3.43 17.10
C VAL A 137 0.51 4.93 17.28
N ALA A 138 -0.41 5.79 16.81
CA ALA A 138 -0.38 7.22 17.12
C ALA A 138 -0.50 7.50 18.63
N TYR A 139 -1.44 6.80 19.29
CA TYR A 139 -1.76 7.00 20.70
C TYR A 139 -0.74 6.34 21.64
N GLU A 140 -0.51 5.03 21.46
CA GLU A 140 0.28 4.21 22.38
C GLU A 140 1.79 4.39 22.18
N LYS A 141 2.24 4.57 20.92
CA LYS A 141 3.67 4.56 20.55
C LYS A 141 4.19 5.92 20.11
N ARG A 142 3.31 6.90 19.90
CA ARG A 142 3.67 8.25 19.40
C ARG A 142 4.39 8.23 18.06
N VAL A 143 4.10 7.21 17.25
CA VAL A 143 4.66 7.04 15.90
C VAL A 143 4.15 8.17 15.01
N HIS A 144 5.06 8.78 14.24
CA HIS A 144 4.73 9.82 13.28
C HIS A 144 4.06 9.24 12.03
N LEU A 145 2.76 9.48 11.87
CA LEU A 145 1.98 8.98 10.74
C LEU A 145 1.83 10.05 9.66
N ARG A 146 2.07 9.66 8.40
CA ARG A 146 1.78 10.47 7.21
C ARG A 146 1.04 9.65 6.17
N LEU A 147 -0.18 10.06 5.85
CA LEU A 147 -1.01 9.42 4.84
C LEU A 147 -1.10 10.33 3.60
N LEU A 148 -0.59 9.85 2.48
CA LEU A 148 -0.68 10.50 1.18
C LEU A 148 -1.67 9.74 0.30
N VAL A 149 -2.90 10.26 0.20
CA VAL A 149 -4.03 9.57 -0.43
C VAL A 149 -4.32 10.14 -1.81
N GLY A 150 -4.47 9.27 -2.82
CA GLY A 150 -4.84 9.68 -4.16
C GLY A 150 -6.19 10.41 -4.21
N CYS A 151 -6.23 11.54 -4.90
CA CYS A 151 -7.46 12.32 -5.10
C CYS A 151 -7.63 12.62 -6.59
N TRP A 152 -8.71 12.10 -7.16
CA TRP A 152 -8.99 12.12 -8.60
C TRP A 152 -10.50 12.05 -8.83
N LYS A 153 -10.95 12.15 -10.08
CA LYS A 153 -12.38 12.22 -10.45
C LYS A 153 -13.23 11.06 -9.94
N HIS A 154 -12.63 9.88 -9.72
CA HIS A 154 -13.32 8.68 -9.26
C HIS A 154 -13.11 8.39 -7.77
N SER A 155 -12.51 9.31 -7.00
CA SER A 155 -12.43 9.20 -5.54
C SER A 155 -13.82 9.10 -4.93
N LYS A 156 -13.99 8.20 -3.96
CA LYS A 156 -15.28 7.98 -3.29
C LYS A 156 -15.54 9.11 -2.27
N PRO A 157 -16.69 9.81 -2.32
CA PRO A 157 -16.96 10.92 -1.40
C PRO A 157 -16.94 10.54 0.08
N ASN A 158 -17.33 9.31 0.42
CA ASN A 158 -17.32 8.82 1.81
C ASN A 158 -15.91 8.59 2.38
N MET A 159 -14.85 8.63 1.56
CA MET A 159 -13.46 8.56 2.04
C MET A 159 -13.08 9.79 2.87
N PHE A 160 -13.50 10.99 2.45
CA PHE A 160 -13.02 12.24 3.03
C PHE A 160 -13.39 12.44 4.51
N PRO A 161 -14.61 12.10 4.99
CA PRO A 161 -14.90 12.13 6.42
C PRO A 161 -13.96 11.28 7.28
N PHE A 162 -13.58 10.09 6.81
CA PHE A 162 -12.62 9.24 7.53
C PHE A 162 -11.22 9.84 7.53
N LEU A 163 -10.76 10.37 6.38
CA LEU A 163 -9.48 11.07 6.30
C LEU A 163 -9.42 12.29 7.22
N ARG A 164 -10.52 13.06 7.33
CA ARG A 164 -10.62 14.18 8.27
C ARG A 164 -10.58 13.72 9.72
N SER A 165 -11.27 12.63 10.04
CA SER A 165 -11.25 12.03 11.38
C SER A 165 -9.85 11.57 11.80
N LEU A 166 -9.05 11.06 10.87
CA LEU A 166 -7.64 10.76 11.12
C LEU A 166 -6.81 12.03 11.28
N ALA A 167 -6.96 12.99 10.36
CA ALA A 167 -6.21 14.26 10.40
C ALA A 167 -6.47 15.08 11.67
N ALA A 168 -7.64 14.93 12.30
CA ALA A 168 -7.98 15.57 13.57
C ALA A 168 -7.11 15.10 14.74
N LEU A 169 -6.39 13.97 14.61
CA LEU A 169 -5.40 13.52 15.59
C LEU A 169 -4.07 14.28 15.49
N GLN A 170 -3.84 15.11 14.48
CA GLN A 170 -2.68 16.01 14.47
C GLN A 170 -2.91 17.13 15.49
N ASP A 171 -2.26 17.05 16.65
CA ASP A 171 -2.38 18.07 17.69
C ASP A 171 -1.11 18.22 18.52
N ASN A 172 -0.65 19.48 18.60
CA ASN A 172 0.56 19.84 19.34
C ASN A 172 0.40 19.71 20.86
N ARG A 173 -0.82 19.83 21.39
CA ARG A 173 -1.06 19.73 22.85
C ARG A 173 -0.99 18.29 23.34
N THR A 174 -1.58 17.38 22.57
CA THR A 174 -1.54 15.94 22.85
C THR A 174 -0.25 15.29 22.36
N HIS A 175 0.53 15.96 21.50
CA HIS A 175 1.72 15.41 20.84
C HIS A 175 1.42 14.19 19.93
N TYR A 176 0.18 14.05 19.46
CA TYR A 176 -0.16 13.08 18.44
C TYR A 176 0.23 13.62 17.07
N SER A 177 0.79 12.75 16.23
CA SER A 177 1.30 13.09 14.90
C SER A 177 0.65 12.22 13.85
N LEU A 178 -0.43 12.70 13.23
CA LEU A 178 -1.13 12.02 12.16
C LEU A 178 -1.52 13.03 11.08
N GLU A 179 -0.65 13.19 10.10
CA GLU A 179 -0.87 14.10 8.98
C GLU A 179 -1.52 13.36 7.80
N VAL A 180 -2.54 13.99 7.20
CA VAL A 180 -3.17 13.49 5.97
C VAL A 180 -3.05 14.53 4.88
N ARG A 181 -2.56 14.11 3.71
CA ARG A 181 -2.49 14.91 2.49
C ARG A 181 -3.10 14.18 1.32
N LEU A 182 -3.62 14.96 0.38
CA LEU A 182 -4.19 14.49 -0.88
C LEU A 182 -3.14 14.61 -1.99
N PHE A 183 -2.99 13.59 -2.81
CA PHE A 183 -2.13 13.61 -3.99
C PHE A 183 -2.98 13.81 -5.24
N VAL A 184 -2.88 14.99 -5.84
CA VAL A 184 -3.65 15.39 -7.01
C VAL A 184 -2.73 15.53 -8.21
N VAL A 185 -3.01 14.75 -9.26
CA VAL A 185 -2.29 14.87 -10.53
C VAL A 185 -3.06 15.86 -11.41
N PRO A 186 -2.49 17.01 -11.79
CA PRO A 186 -3.18 18.02 -12.58
C PRO A 186 -3.55 17.51 -13.95
N ALA A 187 -4.63 18.01 -14.53
CA ALA A 187 -5.07 17.66 -15.88
C ALA A 187 -5.56 18.93 -16.58
N ASN A 188 -5.14 19.14 -17.83
CA ASN A 188 -5.81 20.12 -18.69
C ASN A 188 -7.13 19.55 -19.24
N GLU A 189 -7.95 20.37 -19.88
CA GLU A 189 -9.28 19.97 -20.40
C GLU A 189 -9.22 18.74 -21.31
N THR A 190 -8.20 18.65 -22.17
CA THR A 190 -8.03 17.51 -23.07
C THR A 190 -7.64 16.24 -22.31
N GLN A 191 -6.72 16.34 -21.35
CA GLN A 191 -6.29 15.22 -20.51
C GLN A 191 -7.42 14.73 -19.59
N ALA A 192 -8.28 15.62 -19.11
CA ALA A 192 -9.42 15.29 -18.25
C ALA A 192 -10.51 14.47 -18.97
N LYS A 193 -10.51 14.46 -20.31
CA LYS A 193 -11.40 13.61 -21.12
C LYS A 193 -10.96 12.15 -21.17
N ILE A 194 -9.72 11.85 -20.78
CA ILE A 194 -9.16 10.51 -20.85
C ILE A 194 -9.60 9.72 -19.60
N PRO A 195 -10.43 8.67 -19.76
CA PRO A 195 -10.95 7.93 -18.63
C PRO A 195 -9.82 7.22 -17.88
N TYR A 196 -9.94 7.17 -16.55
CA TYR A 196 -9.02 6.47 -15.65
C TYR A 196 -7.54 6.90 -15.71
N ALA A 197 -7.25 8.09 -16.25
CA ALA A 197 -5.91 8.68 -16.25
C ALA A 197 -5.74 9.69 -15.11
N ARG A 198 -4.54 10.26 -14.99
CA ARG A 198 -4.20 11.34 -14.05
C ARG A 198 -4.43 10.94 -12.61
N VAL A 199 -3.88 9.78 -12.23
CA VAL A 199 -4.06 9.19 -10.91
C VAL A 199 -2.73 8.69 -10.36
N ASN A 200 -2.54 8.87 -9.06
CA ASN A 200 -1.52 8.15 -8.31
C ASN A 200 -2.09 6.81 -7.86
N HIS A 201 -1.67 5.75 -8.51
CA HIS A 201 -2.16 4.40 -8.32
C HIS A 201 -1.22 3.54 -7.46
N SER A 202 -0.18 4.13 -6.85
CA SER A 202 0.69 3.40 -5.91
C SER A 202 -0.04 2.98 -4.63
N LYS A 203 0.27 1.79 -4.10
CA LYS A 203 -0.11 1.36 -2.74
C LYS A 203 1.11 0.80 -2.03
N PHE A 204 1.72 1.62 -1.17
CA PHE A 204 2.89 1.21 -0.41
C PHE A 204 2.91 1.90 0.95
N MET A 205 3.67 1.29 1.86
CA MET A 205 3.96 1.82 3.18
C MET A 205 5.45 1.66 3.47
N VAL A 206 6.01 2.63 4.16
CA VAL A 206 7.39 2.57 4.65
C VAL A 206 7.43 3.04 6.10
N THR A 207 8.12 2.27 6.94
CA THR A 207 8.36 2.57 8.35
C THR A 207 9.86 2.72 8.58
N ASP A 208 10.26 2.96 9.83
CA ASP A 208 11.67 2.97 10.25
C ASP A 208 12.38 1.63 9.98
N LYS A 209 11.63 0.53 9.87
CA LYS A 209 12.19 -0.83 9.74
C LYS A 209 11.85 -1.54 8.45
N VAL A 210 10.66 -1.28 7.89
CA VAL A 210 10.08 -2.13 6.84
C VAL A 210 9.56 -1.31 5.67
N ALA A 211 9.79 -1.81 4.46
CA ALA A 211 9.11 -1.42 3.25
C ALA A 211 8.05 -2.46 2.88
N TYR A 212 6.81 -2.01 2.67
CA TYR A 212 5.68 -2.79 2.19
C TYR A 212 5.22 -2.20 0.85
N ILE A 213 5.20 -3.01 -0.21
CA ILE A 213 4.72 -2.61 -1.54
C ILE A 213 3.64 -3.61 -1.97
N GLY A 214 2.39 -3.15 -2.06
CA GLY A 214 1.24 -4.01 -2.32
C GLY A 214 0.45 -3.62 -3.57
N THR A 215 -0.44 -4.52 -3.98
CA THR A 215 -1.36 -4.30 -5.11
C THR A 215 -2.72 -3.74 -4.67
N SER A 216 -3.06 -3.92 -3.39
CA SER A 216 -4.39 -3.67 -2.83
C SER A 216 -4.61 -2.22 -2.42
N ASN A 217 -5.79 -1.66 -2.78
CA ASN A 217 -6.28 -0.44 -2.13
C ASN A 217 -6.68 -0.75 -0.68
N TRP A 218 -6.73 0.27 0.17
CA TRP A 218 -6.86 0.06 1.61
C TRP A 218 -8.33 0.12 2.03
N SER A 219 -9.06 -0.95 1.68
CA SER A 219 -10.44 -1.22 2.13
C SER A 219 -10.64 -2.73 2.34
N GLY A 220 -11.67 -3.11 3.10
CA GLY A 220 -11.80 -4.49 3.58
C GLY A 220 -11.93 -5.53 2.46
N ASP A 221 -12.64 -5.20 1.37
CA ASP A 221 -12.80 -6.11 0.23
C ASP A 221 -11.48 -6.46 -0.46
N TYR A 222 -10.51 -5.55 -0.48
CA TYR A 222 -9.23 -5.81 -1.14
C TYR A 222 -8.36 -6.82 -0.39
N PHE A 223 -8.57 -6.96 0.93
CA PHE A 223 -7.86 -7.94 1.74
C PHE A 223 -8.65 -9.23 1.96
N LEU A 224 -9.98 -9.16 1.98
CA LEU A 224 -10.83 -10.29 2.34
C LEU A 224 -11.43 -11.01 1.13
N HIS A 225 -11.55 -10.34 -0.02
CA HIS A 225 -12.32 -10.85 -1.16
C HIS A 225 -11.65 -10.65 -2.53
N THR A 226 -10.58 -9.86 -2.61
CA THR A 226 -9.88 -9.57 -3.88
C THR A 226 -8.49 -10.19 -3.89
N ALA A 227 -8.12 -10.81 -5.01
CA ALA A 227 -6.78 -11.33 -5.18
C ALA A 227 -5.75 -10.19 -5.15
N GLY A 228 -4.75 -10.31 -4.29
CA GLY A 228 -3.70 -9.32 -4.13
C GLY A 228 -2.45 -9.90 -3.52
N SER A 229 -1.35 -9.16 -3.62
CA SER A 229 -0.08 -9.55 -3.02
C SER A 229 0.71 -8.32 -2.60
N ALA A 230 1.67 -8.55 -1.70
CA ALA A 230 2.65 -7.53 -1.36
C ALA A 230 4.04 -8.12 -1.16
N LEU A 231 5.03 -7.30 -1.49
CA LEU A 231 6.43 -7.49 -1.15
C LEU A 231 6.70 -6.80 0.18
N VAL A 232 7.20 -7.55 1.16
CA VAL A 232 7.59 -7.03 2.47
C VAL A 232 9.10 -7.21 2.64
N VAL A 233 9.79 -6.11 2.93
CA VAL A 233 11.25 -6.04 3.02
C VAL A 233 11.64 -5.32 4.30
N ALA A 234 12.17 -6.05 5.26
CA ALA A 234 12.82 -5.47 6.44
C ALA A 234 14.32 -5.30 6.16
N GLN A 235 14.82 -4.08 6.29
CA GLN A 235 16.23 -3.74 6.09
C GLN A 235 16.65 -2.66 7.08
N GLY A 236 17.77 -2.89 7.77
CA GLY A 236 18.41 -1.89 8.62
C GLY A 236 19.08 -0.77 7.82
N SER A 237 19.68 0.20 8.51
CA SER A 237 20.50 1.22 7.86
C SER A 237 21.77 0.60 7.26
N ALA A 238 22.16 1.09 6.09
CA ALA A 238 23.23 0.49 5.29
C ALA A 238 24.48 1.38 5.14
N GLY A 239 24.66 2.33 6.05
CA GLY A 239 25.76 3.30 5.98
C GLY A 239 25.73 4.06 4.65
N ASP A 240 26.75 3.86 3.81
CA ASP A 240 26.88 4.54 2.52
C ASP A 240 26.01 3.95 1.39
N ARG A 241 25.53 2.71 1.53
CA ARG A 241 24.67 2.06 0.53
C ARG A 241 23.21 2.37 0.81
N ARG A 242 22.41 2.55 -0.24
CA ARG A 242 20.97 2.83 -0.11
C ARG A 242 20.16 1.55 -0.09
N THR A 243 19.45 1.30 1.00
CA THR A 243 18.53 0.15 1.08
C THR A 243 17.28 0.37 0.24
N LEU A 244 16.55 -0.70 -0.06
CA LEU A 244 15.24 -0.59 -0.73
C LEU A 244 14.27 0.22 0.13
N ARG A 245 14.32 0.03 1.46
CA ARG A 245 13.50 0.75 2.44
C ARG A 245 13.78 2.25 2.43
N GLU A 246 15.05 2.68 2.39
CA GLU A 246 15.41 4.10 2.24
C GLU A 246 15.02 4.68 0.88
N GLN A 247 15.12 3.90 -0.20
CA GLN A 247 14.65 4.35 -1.53
C GLN A 247 13.14 4.61 -1.51
N LEU A 248 12.37 3.73 -0.88
CA LEU A 248 10.92 3.87 -0.74
C LEU A 248 10.55 5.09 0.11
N GLN A 249 11.26 5.32 1.23
CA GLN A 249 11.10 6.54 2.04
C GLN A 249 11.32 7.80 1.20
N ARG A 250 12.40 7.87 0.41
CA ARG A 250 12.68 9.04 -0.42
C ARG A 250 11.64 9.27 -1.50
N ILE A 251 11.08 8.21 -2.09
CA ILE A 251 9.97 8.33 -3.04
C ILE A 251 8.76 8.95 -2.34
N PHE A 252 8.41 8.46 -1.15
CA PHE A 252 7.33 9.04 -0.35
C PHE A 252 7.58 10.51 -0.05
N GLU A 253 8.74 10.86 0.49
CA GLU A 253 9.07 12.23 0.89
C GLU A 253 9.12 13.19 -0.30
N ARG A 254 9.64 12.73 -1.45
CA ARG A 254 9.59 13.50 -2.70
C ARG A 254 8.15 13.81 -3.08
N ASP A 255 7.27 12.81 -3.04
CA ASP A 255 5.87 12.97 -3.41
C ASP A 255 5.11 13.83 -2.38
N TRP A 256 5.38 13.65 -1.09
CA TRP A 256 4.84 14.40 0.05
C TRP A 256 5.16 15.89 -0.01
N ASN A 257 6.39 16.24 -0.42
CA ASN A 257 6.86 17.62 -0.55
C ASN A 257 6.68 18.20 -1.95
N SER A 258 6.05 17.45 -2.86
CA SER A 258 5.80 17.91 -4.23
C SER A 258 4.61 18.87 -4.29
N ARG A 259 4.55 19.65 -5.39
CA ARG A 259 3.37 20.47 -5.73
C ARG A 259 2.07 19.68 -5.96
N TYR A 260 2.17 18.36 -6.07
CA TYR A 260 1.02 17.45 -6.23
C TYR A 260 0.41 17.05 -4.89
N SER A 261 1.15 17.22 -3.79
CA SER A 261 0.64 17.00 -2.43
C SER A 261 -0.06 18.25 -1.92
N ARG A 262 -1.28 18.08 -1.43
CA ARG A 262 -2.14 19.15 -0.92
C ARG A 262 -2.61 18.81 0.49
N PRO A 263 -2.65 19.79 1.41
CA PRO A 263 -3.25 19.57 2.72
C PRO A 263 -4.74 19.21 2.56
N LEU A 264 -5.23 18.33 3.43
CA LEU A 264 -6.65 18.04 3.52
C LEU A 264 -7.37 19.21 4.18
N ASP A 265 -8.22 19.92 3.43
CA ASP A 265 -9.05 20.97 4.00
C ASP A 265 -10.10 20.37 4.95
N ALA A 266 -10.15 20.92 6.17
CA ALA A 266 -11.06 20.51 7.22
C ALA A 266 -12.53 20.77 6.88
N GLN A 267 -12.84 21.78 6.05
CA GLN A 267 -14.22 22.25 5.85
C GLN A 267 -14.64 22.43 4.38
N GLY A 268 -13.72 22.41 3.42
CA GLY A 268 -14.06 22.58 2.00
C GLY A 268 -14.93 21.46 1.38
N PRO A 269 -15.70 21.75 0.32
CA PRO A 269 -16.45 20.74 -0.43
C PRO A 269 -15.52 19.75 -1.14
N TRP A 270 -15.80 18.45 -1.01
CA TRP A 270 -14.92 17.38 -1.51
C TRP A 270 -14.72 17.42 -3.02
N GLU A 271 -15.72 17.91 -3.75
CA GLU A 271 -15.74 18.08 -5.20
C GLU A 271 -14.58 18.96 -5.68
N THR A 272 -14.15 19.91 -4.85
CA THR A 272 -13.06 20.83 -5.16
C THR A 272 -11.69 20.36 -4.69
N LEU A 273 -11.64 19.36 -3.79
CA LEU A 273 -10.39 18.87 -3.20
C LEU A 273 -9.53 18.14 -4.22
N CYS A 274 -10.16 17.38 -5.12
CA CYS A 274 -9.45 16.62 -6.16
C CYS A 274 -9.21 17.42 -7.46
N SER A 275 -9.77 18.63 -7.58
CA SER A 275 -9.55 19.47 -8.75
C SER A 275 -8.19 20.14 -8.65
N ALA A 276 -7.36 20.01 -9.69
CA ALA A 276 -6.13 20.78 -9.75
C ALA A 276 -6.47 22.25 -10.03
N ARG A 277 -6.23 23.14 -9.05
CA ARG A 277 -5.97 24.55 -9.31
C ARG A 277 -4.70 24.70 -10.13
#